data_AF-A0A821MZV4-F1
#
_entry.id   AF-A0A821MZV4-F1
#
_cell.length_a   1.000
_cell.length_b   1.000
_cell.length_c   1.000
_cell.angle_alpha   90.00
_cell.angle_beta   90.00
_cell.angle_gamma   90.00
#
_symmetry.space_group_name_H-M   'P 1'
#
loop_
_entity.id
_entity.type
_entity.pdbx_description
1 polymer ?
#
loop_
_entity_poly.entity_id
_entity_poly.type
_entity_poly.pdbx_seq_one_letter_code
_entity_poly.pdbx_strand_id
1 'polypeptide(L)'
;MEAAKRRGLLRDDTEYKRCMAEAVMFQMPQQLRTLFCVIHLHCNPTKPIDLWNLFKAHMAKDFMQHVNAHTAEAMAFYAIEEKLQEQGRSCSDLGIPSPTSVPYSFEPKIINKEEELRIRQEMYTMLNQDQRSAADDILATHRKESTTIGSCFFIDGPGGTGKTYLYNTLYRLFMGEGVHVMTVAWTGIAASLLPEGRTVHSRFKLPVPILETSTSIIRPNSKEAEEIRKTEVIIWDEAPMAPSYALNAVDILLRDIMNINAPFGGKIMILGGDFRQVLPVIRFASRSELVAVSLKSSDLWHYFKVMHLHQNMRTGPGEEEFSKWLIKLGNGELASNEYDEIELPRSCT
;
A
#
# COMPACT_ATOMS: atom_id res chain seq x y z
N MET A 1 -49.04 10.25 2.90
CA MET A 1 -47.79 9.45 2.91
C MET A 1 -46.58 10.28 2.45
N GLU A 2 -46.68 11.02 1.34
CA GLU A 2 -45.62 11.91 0.84
C GLU A 2 -45.24 13.07 1.80
N ALA A 3 -46.23 13.65 2.48
CA ALA A 3 -46.01 14.72 3.48
C ALA A 3 -45.27 14.23 4.74
N ALA A 4 -45.39 12.96 5.10
CA ALA A 4 -44.68 12.35 6.24
C ALA A 4 -43.22 12.02 5.88
N LYS A 5 -42.95 11.65 4.62
CA LYS A 5 -41.58 11.49 4.07
C LYS A 5 -40.81 12.81 4.06
N ARG A 6 -41.42 13.92 3.65
CA ARG A 6 -40.75 15.24 3.62
C ARG A 6 -40.44 15.84 5.00
N ARG A 7 -40.99 15.28 6.08
CA ARG A 7 -40.81 15.76 7.46
C ARG A 7 -39.89 14.89 8.33
N GLY A 8 -39.23 13.87 7.77
CA GLY A 8 -38.32 12.99 8.51
C GLY A 8 -38.99 12.08 9.55
N LEU A 9 -40.32 11.93 9.49
CA LEU A 9 -41.12 11.17 10.46
C LEU A 9 -41.25 9.68 10.11
N LEU A 10 -40.66 9.26 8.99
CA LEU A 10 -40.56 7.86 8.56
C LEU A 10 -39.07 7.55 8.38
N ARG A 11 -38.57 6.50 9.06
CA ARG A 11 -37.23 5.95 8.77
C ARG A 11 -37.22 5.49 7.33
N ASP A 12 -36.48 6.19 6.47
CA ASP A 12 -36.16 5.72 5.14
C ASP A 12 -34.66 5.42 5.07
N ASP A 13 -34.26 4.53 4.17
CA ASP A 13 -32.85 4.18 3.99
C ASP A 13 -32.13 5.20 3.08
N THR A 14 -32.73 6.36 2.80
CA THR A 14 -32.17 7.37 1.90
C THR A 14 -30.88 7.93 2.48
N GLU A 15 -30.82 8.15 3.79
CA GLU A 15 -29.62 8.62 4.47
C GLU A 15 -28.46 7.62 4.35
N TYR A 16 -28.73 6.32 4.49
CA TYR A 16 -27.71 5.28 4.36
C TYR A 16 -27.22 5.14 2.92
N LYS A 17 -28.14 5.26 1.94
CA LYS A 17 -27.79 5.29 0.52
C LYS A 17 -26.92 6.50 0.19
N ARG A 18 -27.25 7.68 0.72
CA ARG A 18 -26.47 8.90 0.53
C ARG A 18 -25.08 8.77 1.18
N CYS A 19 -25.02 8.27 2.41
CA CYS A 19 -23.77 8.04 3.13
C CYS A 19 -22.83 7.09 2.36
N MET A 20 -23.35 5.95 1.89
CA MET A 20 -22.58 5.02 1.08
C MET A 20 -22.17 5.63 -0.27
N ALA A 21 -23.05 6.38 -0.93
CA ALA A 21 -22.74 7.04 -2.21
C ALA A 21 -21.65 8.11 -2.06
N GLU A 22 -21.69 8.90 -0.98
CA GLU A 22 -20.63 9.84 -0.64
C GLU A 22 -19.31 9.09 -0.39
N ALA A 23 -19.34 8.04 0.43
CA ALA A 23 -18.15 7.24 0.74
C ALA A 23 -17.49 6.62 -0.50
N VAL A 24 -18.28 6.18 -1.48
CA VAL A 24 -17.76 5.62 -2.76
C VAL A 24 -16.80 6.58 -3.46
N MET A 25 -16.97 7.90 -3.29
CA MET A 25 -16.15 8.90 -3.96
C MET A 25 -14.71 8.98 -3.43
N PHE A 26 -14.45 8.54 -2.19
CA PHE A 26 -13.15 8.75 -1.53
C PHE A 26 -12.65 7.60 -0.64
N GLN A 27 -13.47 6.58 -0.38
CA GLN A 27 -13.09 5.43 0.46
C GLN A 27 -12.65 4.23 -0.38
N MET A 28 -11.71 3.46 0.16
CA MET A 28 -11.28 2.20 -0.45
C MET A 28 -12.36 1.11 -0.29
N PRO A 29 -12.42 0.10 -1.19
CA PRO A 29 -13.45 -0.96 -1.12
C PRO A 29 -13.55 -1.67 0.23
N GLN A 30 -12.42 -1.92 0.91
CA GLN A 30 -12.41 -2.48 2.27
C GLN A 30 -13.07 -1.57 3.32
N GLN A 31 -12.89 -0.25 3.19
CA GLN A 31 -13.53 0.74 4.05
C GLN A 31 -15.03 0.83 3.74
N LEU A 32 -15.42 0.70 2.48
CA LEU A 32 -16.84 0.59 2.09
C LEU A 32 -17.50 -0.66 2.71
N ARG A 33 -16.85 -1.83 2.66
CA ARG A 33 -17.33 -3.05 3.36
C ARG A 33 -17.47 -2.82 4.87
N THR A 34 -16.53 -2.10 5.47
CA THR A 34 -16.59 -1.75 6.90
C THR A 34 -17.75 -0.82 7.22
N LEU A 35 -17.94 0.24 6.43
CA LEU A 35 -19.06 1.17 6.58
C LEU A 35 -20.41 0.46 6.41
N PHE A 36 -20.50 -0.45 5.44
CA PHE A 36 -21.66 -1.30 5.25
C PHE A 36 -21.98 -2.11 6.52
N CYS A 37 -20.99 -2.75 7.14
CA CYS A 37 -21.20 -3.48 8.41
C CYS A 37 -21.68 -2.56 9.54
N VAL A 38 -21.05 -1.38 9.69
CA VAL A 38 -21.40 -0.40 10.72
C VAL A 38 -22.85 0.07 10.59
N ILE A 39 -23.29 0.39 9.36
CA ILE A 39 -24.69 0.79 9.09
C ILE A 39 -25.65 -0.32 9.52
N HIS A 40 -25.35 -1.58 9.19
CA HIS A 40 -26.23 -2.70 9.51
C HIS A 40 -26.24 -3.05 11.00
N LEU A 41 -25.11 -2.91 11.69
CA LEU A 41 -24.99 -3.21 13.11
C LEU A 41 -25.64 -2.14 13.99
N HIS A 42 -25.48 -0.86 13.64
CA HIS A 42 -25.85 0.25 14.52
C HIS A 42 -27.08 1.03 14.08
N CYS A 43 -27.41 1.03 12.79
CA CYS A 43 -28.49 1.85 12.25
C CYS A 43 -29.74 1.03 11.85
N ASN A 44 -29.60 -0.31 11.73
CA ASN A 44 -30.67 -1.25 11.37
C ASN A 44 -31.52 -0.73 10.18
N PRO A 45 -30.95 -0.69 8.95
CA PRO A 45 -31.67 -0.25 7.76
C PRO A 45 -32.91 -1.12 7.51
N THR A 46 -33.95 -0.51 6.95
CA THR A 46 -35.25 -1.17 6.71
C THR A 46 -35.20 -2.14 5.52
N LYS A 47 -34.27 -1.95 4.58
CA LYS A 47 -34.04 -2.79 3.40
C LYS A 47 -32.54 -3.07 3.19
N PRO A 48 -31.92 -3.92 4.04
CA PRO A 48 -30.50 -4.27 3.95
C PRO A 48 -30.06 -4.76 2.56
N ILE A 49 -30.88 -5.60 1.93
CA ILE A 49 -30.62 -6.19 0.61
C ILE A 49 -30.55 -5.14 -0.51
N ASP A 50 -31.34 -4.06 -0.43
CA ASP A 50 -31.31 -2.97 -1.41
C ASP A 50 -29.97 -2.23 -1.32
N LEU A 51 -29.44 -2.05 -0.12
CA LEU A 51 -28.14 -1.41 0.10
C LEU A 51 -27.01 -2.29 -0.43
N TRP A 52 -27.08 -3.61 -0.20
CA TRP A 52 -26.12 -4.56 -0.77
C TRP A 52 -26.11 -4.49 -2.29
N ASN A 53 -27.27 -4.63 -2.93
CA ASN A 53 -27.38 -4.65 -4.40
C ASN A 53 -26.87 -3.36 -5.04
N LEU A 54 -27.05 -2.21 -4.37
CA LEU A 54 -26.60 -0.92 -4.88
C LEU A 54 -25.08 -0.75 -4.81
N PHE A 55 -24.41 -1.31 -3.79
CA PHE A 55 -23.00 -1.03 -3.51
C PHE A 55 -22.05 -2.22 -3.63
N LYS A 56 -22.54 -3.46 -3.82
CA LYS A 56 -21.71 -4.67 -3.90
C LYS A 56 -20.57 -4.59 -4.91
N ALA A 57 -20.81 -4.01 -6.09
CA ALA A 57 -19.78 -3.84 -7.12
C ALA A 57 -18.66 -2.89 -6.67
N HIS A 58 -19.01 -1.80 -5.97
CA HIS A 58 -18.03 -0.85 -5.41
C HIS A 58 -17.24 -1.48 -4.26
N MET A 59 -17.92 -2.26 -3.42
CA MET A 59 -17.31 -3.01 -2.33
C MET A 59 -16.45 -4.18 -2.79
N ALA A 60 -16.56 -4.63 -4.04
CA ALA A 60 -15.79 -5.73 -4.62
C ALA A 60 -14.62 -5.28 -5.51
N LYS A 61 -14.45 -3.96 -5.71
CA LYS A 61 -13.53 -3.40 -6.72
C LYS A 61 -12.07 -3.77 -6.51
N ASP A 62 -11.63 -3.97 -5.27
CA ASP A 62 -10.27 -4.44 -4.94
C ASP A 62 -10.04 -5.89 -5.35
N PHE A 63 -11.06 -6.74 -5.34
CA PHE A 63 -10.97 -8.13 -5.79
C PHE A 63 -11.03 -8.29 -7.31
N MET A 64 -11.66 -7.35 -8.02
CA MET A 64 -11.81 -7.40 -9.48
C MET A 64 -10.49 -7.38 -10.26
N GLN A 65 -9.37 -7.01 -9.62
CA GLN A 65 -8.05 -7.03 -10.26
C GLN A 65 -7.55 -8.46 -10.55
N HIS A 66 -8.09 -9.47 -9.86
CA HIS A 66 -7.57 -10.84 -9.90
C HIS A 66 -8.61 -11.89 -10.30
N VAL A 67 -9.90 -11.55 -10.27
CA VAL A 67 -11.00 -12.48 -10.55
C VAL A 67 -12.13 -11.80 -11.32
N ASN A 68 -13.04 -12.60 -11.89
CA ASN A 68 -14.23 -12.08 -12.56
C ASN A 68 -15.18 -11.38 -11.56
N ALA A 69 -16.09 -10.55 -12.07
CA ALA A 69 -17.00 -9.74 -11.24
C ALA A 69 -17.87 -10.56 -10.29
N HIS A 70 -18.37 -11.73 -10.72
CA HIS A 70 -19.20 -12.60 -9.88
C HIS A 70 -18.40 -13.15 -8.69
N THR A 71 -17.17 -13.62 -8.94
CA THR A 71 -16.25 -14.08 -7.89
C THR A 71 -15.84 -12.93 -6.96
N ALA A 72 -15.58 -11.73 -7.49
CA ALA A 72 -15.26 -10.55 -6.70
C ALA A 72 -16.40 -10.15 -5.75
N GLU A 73 -17.66 -10.15 -6.23
CA GLU A 73 -18.83 -9.90 -5.39
C GLU A 73 -19.00 -10.97 -4.31
N ALA A 74 -18.77 -12.25 -4.64
CA ALA A 74 -18.78 -13.33 -3.65
C ALA A 74 -17.69 -13.13 -2.59
N MET A 75 -16.48 -12.72 -2.98
CA MET A 75 -15.41 -12.42 -2.02
C MET A 75 -15.76 -11.24 -1.10
N ALA A 76 -16.39 -10.20 -1.65
CA ALA A 76 -16.90 -9.08 -0.86
C ALA A 76 -17.98 -9.50 0.13
N PHE A 77 -18.87 -10.42 -0.26
CA PHE A 77 -19.88 -11.00 0.62
C PHE A 77 -19.24 -11.66 1.83
N TYR A 78 -18.29 -12.58 1.61
CA TYR A 78 -17.69 -13.32 2.72
C TYR A 78 -16.78 -12.45 3.60
N ALA A 79 -16.14 -11.42 3.05
CA ALA A 79 -15.40 -10.44 3.86
C ALA A 79 -16.33 -9.59 4.77
N ILE A 80 -17.58 -9.38 4.36
CA ILE A 80 -18.62 -8.75 5.19
C ILE A 80 -19.16 -9.77 6.20
N GLU A 81 -19.38 -11.02 5.79
CA GLU A 81 -19.82 -12.12 6.65
C GLU A 81 -18.89 -12.30 7.85
N GLU A 82 -17.58 -12.40 7.63
CA GLU A 82 -16.57 -12.50 8.68
C GLU A 82 -16.69 -11.36 9.70
N LYS A 83 -16.85 -10.14 9.21
CA LYS A 83 -16.93 -8.92 10.05
C LYS A 83 -18.24 -8.79 10.81
N LEU A 84 -19.35 -9.29 10.24
CA LEU A 84 -20.62 -9.35 10.95
C LEU A 84 -20.59 -10.44 12.04
N GLN A 85 -19.94 -11.57 11.76
CA GLN A 85 -19.81 -12.69 12.69
C GLN A 85 -19.02 -12.30 13.94
N GLU A 86 -18.00 -11.44 13.82
CA GLU A 86 -17.30 -10.85 14.98
C GLU A 86 -18.23 -10.13 15.97
N GLN A 87 -19.40 -9.67 15.50
CA GLN A 87 -20.41 -8.96 16.29
C GLN A 87 -21.69 -9.79 16.47
N GLY A 88 -21.63 -11.10 16.22
CA GLY A 88 -22.74 -12.04 16.43
C GLY A 88 -23.90 -11.90 15.44
N ARG A 89 -23.66 -11.34 14.25
CA ARG A 89 -24.62 -11.27 13.13
C ARG A 89 -24.08 -11.98 11.89
N SER A 90 -24.95 -12.19 10.90
CA SER A 90 -24.56 -12.74 9.59
C SER A 90 -25.24 -11.99 8.45
N CYS A 91 -24.75 -12.19 7.22
CA CYS A 91 -25.40 -11.72 6.01
C CYS A 91 -26.78 -12.36 5.81
N SER A 92 -27.01 -13.58 6.34
CA SER A 92 -28.33 -14.21 6.29
C SER A 92 -29.35 -13.42 7.14
N ASP A 93 -28.93 -12.85 8.27
CA ASP A 93 -29.78 -11.98 9.10
C ASP A 93 -30.19 -10.70 8.36
N LEU A 94 -29.40 -10.30 7.36
CA LEU A 94 -29.67 -9.16 6.49
C LEU A 94 -30.49 -9.55 5.24
N GLY A 95 -30.85 -10.81 5.07
CA GLY A 95 -31.54 -11.30 3.86
C GLY A 95 -30.67 -11.26 2.61
N ILE A 96 -29.35 -11.22 2.76
CA ILE A 96 -28.41 -11.25 1.63
C ILE A 96 -28.14 -12.72 1.28
N PRO A 97 -28.47 -13.16 0.05
CA PRO A 97 -28.31 -14.55 -0.33
C PRO A 97 -26.83 -14.92 -0.37
N SER A 98 -26.51 -16.05 0.25
CA SER A 98 -25.16 -16.63 0.16
C SER A 98 -24.82 -16.92 -1.31
N PRO A 99 -23.61 -16.57 -1.79
CA PRO A 99 -23.18 -16.91 -3.13
C PRO A 99 -23.26 -18.42 -3.40
N THR A 100 -23.73 -18.81 -4.59
CA THR A 100 -23.91 -20.22 -4.98
C THR A 100 -22.58 -20.97 -5.13
N SER A 101 -21.49 -20.23 -5.33
CA SER A 101 -20.13 -20.76 -5.29
C SER A 101 -19.35 -20.06 -4.18
N VAL A 102 -18.73 -20.86 -3.31
CA VAL A 102 -17.68 -20.37 -2.43
C VAL A 102 -16.51 -19.99 -3.36
N PRO A 103 -16.10 -18.71 -3.45
CA PRO A 103 -14.93 -18.36 -4.19
C PRO A 103 -13.75 -19.09 -3.54
N TYR A 104 -12.88 -19.65 -4.37
CA TYR A 104 -11.71 -20.48 -4.06
C TYR A 104 -10.76 -19.91 -2.97
N SER A 105 -11.02 -18.70 -2.48
CA SER A 105 -10.27 -17.94 -1.49
C SER A 105 -10.82 -17.99 -0.06
N PHE A 106 -11.97 -18.60 0.21
CA PHE A 106 -12.49 -18.78 1.60
C PHE A 106 -12.24 -20.15 2.21
N GLU A 107 -11.78 -21.11 1.41
CA GLU A 107 -11.01 -22.22 1.96
C GLU A 107 -9.60 -21.69 2.27
N PRO A 108 -8.97 -22.10 3.40
CA PRO A 108 -7.57 -21.76 3.65
C PRO A 108 -6.79 -22.15 2.40
N LYS A 109 -6.16 -21.17 1.73
CA LYS A 109 -5.43 -21.37 0.48
C LYS A 109 -4.61 -22.66 0.62
N ILE A 110 -5.05 -23.74 -0.02
CA ILE A 110 -4.14 -24.81 -0.38
C ILE A 110 -3.29 -24.16 -1.47
N ILE A 111 -2.24 -23.47 -1.04
CA ILE A 111 -1.27 -22.87 -1.94
C ILE A 111 -0.74 -24.04 -2.74
N ASN A 112 -1.14 -24.14 -4.01
CA ASN A 112 -0.52 -25.08 -4.92
C ASN A 112 0.95 -24.65 -5.04
N LYS A 113 1.82 -25.37 -4.33
CA LYS A 113 3.25 -25.04 -4.23
C LYS A 113 3.91 -25.02 -5.60
N GLU A 114 3.43 -25.83 -6.54
CA GLU A 114 3.94 -25.88 -7.91
C GLU A 114 3.53 -24.63 -8.69
N GLU A 115 2.28 -24.18 -8.56
CA GLU A 115 1.81 -22.95 -9.23
C GLU A 115 2.50 -21.70 -8.68
N GLU A 116 2.66 -21.59 -7.37
CA GLU A 116 3.42 -20.46 -6.78
C GLU A 116 4.91 -20.52 -7.16
N LEU A 117 5.50 -21.71 -7.30
CA LEU A 117 6.86 -21.83 -7.84
C LEU A 117 6.94 -21.33 -9.29
N ARG A 118 5.97 -21.71 -10.12
CA ARG A 118 5.89 -21.28 -11.51
C ARG A 118 5.73 -19.77 -11.63
N ILE A 119 4.78 -19.17 -10.91
CA ILE A 119 4.56 -17.71 -10.91
C ILE A 119 5.82 -16.98 -10.44
N ARG A 120 6.50 -17.45 -9.39
CA ARG A 120 7.77 -16.88 -8.92
C ARG A 120 8.84 -16.89 -10.00
N GLN A 121 9.01 -18.02 -10.67
CA GLN A 121 10.00 -18.17 -11.74
C GLN A 121 9.68 -17.27 -12.93
N GLU A 122 8.42 -17.22 -13.37
CA GLU A 122 7.96 -16.34 -14.45
C GLU A 122 8.17 -14.86 -14.10
N MET A 123 7.80 -14.44 -12.88
CA MET A 123 8.01 -13.06 -12.45
C MET A 123 9.50 -12.68 -12.39
N TYR A 124 10.33 -13.60 -11.91
CA TYR A 124 11.77 -13.37 -11.85
C TYR A 124 12.41 -13.35 -13.24
N THR A 125 11.99 -14.17 -14.20
CA THR A 125 12.53 -14.15 -15.58
C THR A 125 12.12 -12.88 -16.34
N MET A 126 10.97 -12.30 -16.03
CA MET A 126 10.49 -11.05 -16.62
C MET A 126 11.17 -9.78 -16.07
N LEU A 127 11.96 -9.88 -15.00
CA LEU A 127 12.74 -8.73 -14.51
C LEU A 127 13.74 -8.27 -15.58
N ASN A 128 13.79 -6.95 -15.79
CA ASN A 128 14.82 -6.33 -16.59
C ASN A 128 16.19 -6.38 -15.88
N GLN A 129 17.24 -5.93 -16.56
CA GLN A 129 18.61 -6.05 -16.06
C GLN A 129 18.82 -5.34 -14.70
N ASP A 130 18.37 -4.09 -14.57
CA ASP A 130 18.53 -3.30 -13.34
C ASP A 130 17.73 -3.93 -12.18
N GLN A 131 16.48 -4.32 -12.46
CA GLN A 131 15.60 -4.98 -11.49
C GLN A 131 16.16 -6.33 -11.04
N ARG A 132 16.70 -7.13 -11.96
CA ARG A 132 17.32 -8.42 -11.66
C ARG A 132 18.57 -8.23 -10.81
N SER A 133 19.43 -7.29 -11.16
CA SER A 133 20.62 -6.97 -10.37
C SER A 133 20.24 -6.54 -8.95
N ALA A 134 19.17 -5.74 -8.80
CA ALA A 134 18.64 -5.37 -7.49
C ALA A 134 18.11 -6.56 -6.71
N ALA A 135 17.32 -7.43 -7.37
CA ALA A 135 16.80 -8.62 -6.72
C ALA A 135 17.90 -9.57 -6.26
N ASP A 136 18.89 -9.82 -7.12
CA ASP A 136 20.00 -10.74 -6.85
C ASP A 136 20.85 -10.27 -5.66
N ASP A 137 21.20 -8.98 -5.63
CA ASP A 137 21.96 -8.38 -4.53
C ASP A 137 21.21 -8.49 -3.19
N ILE A 138 19.91 -8.20 -3.19
CA ILE A 138 19.06 -8.22 -1.99
C ILE A 138 18.90 -9.66 -1.47
N LEU A 139 18.60 -10.61 -2.37
CA LEU A 139 18.45 -12.04 -2.01
C LEU A 139 19.78 -12.63 -1.54
N ALA A 140 20.88 -12.34 -2.22
CA ALA A 140 22.21 -12.78 -1.83
C ALA A 140 22.63 -12.21 -0.47
N THR A 141 22.20 -10.99 -0.15
CA THR A 141 22.42 -10.39 1.16
C THR A 141 21.68 -11.18 2.23
N HIS A 142 20.37 -11.43 2.07
CA HIS A 142 19.59 -12.22 3.03
C HIS A 142 20.19 -13.61 3.31
N ARG A 143 20.70 -14.30 2.29
CA ARG A 143 21.26 -15.66 2.42
C ARG A 143 22.64 -15.72 3.11
N LYS A 144 23.31 -14.59 3.37
CA LYS A 144 24.63 -14.57 4.03
C LYS A 144 24.47 -14.41 5.55
N GLU A 145 24.61 -15.51 6.30
CA GLU A 145 24.39 -15.55 7.76
C GLU A 145 25.26 -14.59 8.62
N SER A 146 26.39 -14.07 8.10
CA SER A 146 27.38 -13.34 8.92
C SER A 146 27.44 -11.81 8.70
N THR A 147 26.63 -11.23 7.80
CA THR A 147 26.69 -9.78 7.45
C THR A 147 25.31 -9.10 7.34
N THR A 148 24.23 -9.79 7.68
CA THR A 148 22.84 -9.43 7.37
C THR A 148 22.17 -8.43 8.31
N ILE A 149 22.73 -8.19 9.50
CA ILE A 149 22.07 -7.35 10.50
C ILE A 149 22.02 -5.90 10.01
N GLY A 150 20.82 -5.41 9.71
CA GLY A 150 20.55 -4.00 9.41
C GLY A 150 20.88 -3.56 7.98
N SER A 151 20.89 -4.49 7.02
CA SER A 151 21.10 -4.14 5.60
C SER A 151 19.97 -3.27 5.07
N CYS A 152 20.32 -2.13 4.49
CA CYS A 152 19.37 -1.12 4.02
C CYS A 152 19.58 -0.85 2.52
N PHE A 153 18.52 -0.95 1.74
CA PHE A 153 18.51 -0.73 0.29
C PHE A 153 17.50 0.36 -0.06
N PHE A 154 17.86 1.24 -0.99
CA PHE A 154 16.94 2.20 -1.57
C PHE A 154 16.82 1.94 -3.08
N ILE A 155 15.65 1.57 -3.55
CA ILE A 155 15.34 1.39 -4.96
C ILE A 155 14.88 2.73 -5.53
N ASP A 156 15.82 3.41 -6.19
CA ASP A 156 15.57 4.64 -6.92
C ASP A 156 15.11 4.31 -8.34
N GLY A 157 14.00 4.87 -8.77
CA GLY A 157 13.53 4.63 -10.13
C GLY A 157 12.46 5.63 -10.54
N PRO A 158 12.50 6.20 -11.76
CA PRO A 158 11.44 7.05 -12.27
C PRO A 158 10.08 6.34 -12.31
N GLY A 159 9.02 7.13 -12.53
CA GLY A 159 7.72 6.60 -12.89
C GLY A 159 7.82 5.64 -14.08
N GLY A 160 7.24 4.44 -13.96
CA GLY A 160 7.21 3.46 -15.04
C GLY A 160 8.39 2.48 -15.10
N THR A 161 9.38 2.55 -14.22
CA THR A 161 10.52 1.60 -14.21
C THR A 161 10.24 0.25 -13.54
N GLY A 162 8.99 -0.02 -13.17
CA GLY A 162 8.57 -1.31 -12.61
C GLY A 162 8.98 -1.57 -11.16
N LYS A 163 9.25 -0.53 -10.35
CA LYS A 163 9.54 -0.65 -8.90
C LYS A 163 8.57 -1.57 -8.16
N THR A 164 7.27 -1.33 -8.29
CA THR A 164 6.22 -2.16 -7.65
C THR A 164 6.25 -3.61 -8.13
N TYR A 165 6.58 -3.84 -9.40
CA TYR A 165 6.76 -5.19 -9.93
C TYR A 165 7.95 -5.89 -9.26
N LEU A 166 9.08 -5.20 -9.12
CA LEU A 166 10.25 -5.70 -8.38
C LEU A 166 9.90 -6.03 -6.92
N TYR A 167 9.18 -5.17 -6.20
CA TYR A 167 8.76 -5.43 -4.82
C TYR A 167 7.89 -6.68 -4.70
N ASN A 168 6.94 -6.85 -5.63
CA ASN A 168 6.05 -8.01 -5.67
C ASN A 168 6.81 -9.29 -6.00
N THR A 169 7.79 -9.23 -6.90
CA THR A 169 8.69 -10.34 -7.20
C THR A 169 9.52 -10.72 -5.97
N LEU A 170 10.15 -9.75 -5.31
CA LEU A 170 10.93 -9.96 -4.09
C LEU A 170 10.09 -10.57 -2.97
N TYR A 171 8.89 -10.02 -2.72
CA TYR A 171 7.95 -10.56 -1.74
C TYR A 171 7.70 -12.04 -1.96
N ARG A 172 7.36 -12.44 -3.20
CA ARG A 172 7.07 -13.84 -3.52
C ARG A 172 8.30 -14.72 -3.41
N LEU A 173 9.47 -14.26 -3.85
CA LEU A 173 10.72 -15.01 -3.73
C LEU A 173 11.06 -15.30 -2.27
N PHE A 174 11.00 -14.29 -1.40
CA PHE A 174 11.21 -14.41 0.04
C PHE A 174 10.18 -15.33 0.71
N MET A 175 8.89 -15.13 0.47
CA MET A 175 7.84 -16.00 1.00
C MET A 175 8.04 -17.46 0.57
N GLY A 176 8.56 -17.65 -0.64
CA GLY A 176 8.95 -18.93 -1.19
C GLY A 176 10.12 -19.64 -0.49
N GLU A 177 10.96 -18.88 0.21
CA GLU A 177 12.06 -19.34 1.06
C GLU A 177 11.64 -19.44 2.54
N GLY A 178 10.37 -19.17 2.85
CA GLY A 178 9.84 -19.18 4.23
C GLY A 178 10.14 -17.91 5.02
N VAL A 179 10.61 -16.85 4.36
CA VAL A 179 10.99 -15.57 4.97
C VAL A 179 9.75 -14.72 5.21
N HIS A 180 9.65 -14.13 6.39
CA HIS A 180 8.53 -13.25 6.72
C HIS A 180 8.77 -11.83 6.20
N VAL A 181 7.92 -11.39 5.25
CA VAL A 181 8.01 -10.07 4.62
C VAL A 181 6.84 -9.20 5.05
N MET A 182 7.14 -7.97 5.46
CA MET A 182 6.14 -6.92 5.71
C MET A 182 6.21 -5.88 4.60
N THR A 183 5.07 -5.52 4.02
CA THR A 183 4.99 -4.46 3.02
C THR A 183 4.20 -3.27 3.55
N VAL A 184 4.73 -2.07 3.31
CA VAL A 184 4.13 -0.81 3.70
C VAL A 184 4.30 0.24 2.61
N ALA A 185 3.48 1.28 2.65
CA ALA A 185 3.70 2.48 1.85
C ALA A 185 3.23 3.73 2.61
N TRP A 186 3.67 4.91 2.18
CA TRP A 186 3.25 6.16 2.82
C TRP A 186 1.75 6.45 2.59
N THR A 187 1.26 6.21 1.37
CA THR A 187 -0.14 6.45 0.97
C THR A 187 -0.94 5.14 0.89
N GLY A 188 -2.26 5.24 1.10
CA GLY A 188 -3.15 4.07 1.04
C GLY A 188 -3.24 3.44 -0.36
N ILE A 189 -3.18 4.26 -1.42
CA ILE A 189 -3.21 3.77 -2.80
C ILE A 189 -1.95 2.96 -3.10
N ALA A 190 -0.77 3.49 -2.78
CA ALA A 190 0.48 2.76 -2.97
C ALA A 190 0.51 1.46 -2.15
N ALA A 191 0.03 1.50 -0.90
CA ALA A 191 -0.05 0.31 -0.07
C ALA A 191 -0.94 -0.79 -0.68
N SER A 192 -2.03 -0.42 -1.36
CA SER A 192 -2.93 -1.39 -2.01
C SER A 192 -2.32 -2.15 -3.19
N LEU A 193 -1.20 -1.66 -3.74
CA LEU A 193 -0.47 -2.30 -4.84
C LEU A 193 0.56 -3.34 -4.35
N LEU A 194 0.76 -3.41 -3.03
CA LEU A 194 1.69 -4.34 -2.39
C LEU A 194 0.94 -5.52 -1.73
N PRO A 195 1.49 -6.74 -1.75
CA PRO A 195 0.95 -7.90 -1.06
C PRO A 195 0.77 -7.64 0.43
N GLU A 196 -0.47 -7.77 0.91
CA GLU A 196 -0.84 -7.49 2.30
C GLU A 196 -0.45 -6.07 2.77
N GLY A 197 -0.31 -5.14 1.83
CA GLY A 197 0.19 -3.80 2.07
C GLY A 197 -0.72 -2.97 2.99
N ARG A 198 -0.08 -2.21 3.87
CA ARG A 198 -0.75 -1.24 4.75
C ARG A 198 0.00 0.09 4.74
N THR A 199 -0.66 1.16 5.15
CA THR A 199 0.06 2.43 5.34
C THR A 199 1.06 2.31 6.48
N VAL A 200 2.20 2.99 6.37
CA VAL A 200 3.23 3.06 7.43
C VAL A 200 2.62 3.46 8.76
N HIS A 201 1.77 4.49 8.76
CA HIS A 201 1.04 4.95 9.94
C HIS A 201 0.22 3.84 10.60
N SER A 202 -0.53 3.06 9.81
CA SER A 202 -1.41 2.02 10.36
C SER A 202 -0.66 0.77 10.82
N ARG A 203 0.42 0.39 10.10
CA ARG A 203 1.25 -0.77 10.43
C ARG A 203 2.07 -0.53 11.69
N PHE A 204 2.73 0.62 11.79
CA PHE A 204 3.61 0.95 12.91
C PHE A 204 2.94 1.81 13.99
N LYS A 205 1.63 2.05 13.87
CA LYS A 205 0.84 2.90 14.79
C LYS A 205 1.51 4.25 15.06
N LEU A 206 1.93 4.93 13.99
CA LEU A 206 2.47 6.28 14.09
C LEU A 206 1.32 7.27 14.28
N PRO A 207 1.49 8.32 15.12
CA PRO A 207 0.46 9.33 15.31
C PRO A 207 0.21 10.13 14.03
N VAL A 208 -1.01 10.66 13.90
CA VAL A 208 -1.42 11.59 12.84
C VAL A 208 -1.98 12.86 13.51
N PRO A 209 -1.33 14.02 13.39
CA PRO A 209 -0.11 14.28 12.61
C PRO A 209 1.13 13.63 13.22
N ILE A 210 2.10 13.29 12.36
CA ILE A 210 3.43 12.87 12.78
C ILE A 210 4.35 14.11 12.88
N LEU A 211 5.09 14.20 13.97
CA LEU A 211 6.01 15.27 14.32
C LEU A 211 7.41 14.70 14.56
N GLU A 212 8.41 15.58 14.64
CA GLU A 212 9.82 15.20 14.87
C GLU A 212 10.03 14.37 16.15
N THR A 213 9.30 14.69 17.21
CA THR A 213 9.36 13.98 18.50
C THR A 213 8.41 12.79 18.59
N SER A 214 7.76 12.40 17.48
CA SER A 214 6.77 11.33 17.50
C SER A 214 7.43 9.97 17.61
N THR A 215 6.83 9.10 18.41
CA THR A 215 7.19 7.69 18.51
C THR A 215 5.96 6.83 18.23
N SER A 216 6.19 5.56 17.91
CA SER A 216 5.11 4.58 17.83
C SER A 216 4.49 4.33 19.21
N ILE A 217 3.19 4.00 19.23
CA ILE A 217 2.47 3.57 20.44
C ILE A 217 2.47 2.04 20.63
N ILE A 218 3.12 1.28 19.74
CA ILE A 218 3.21 -0.18 19.85
C ILE A 218 3.99 -0.54 21.11
N ARG A 219 3.41 -1.43 21.93
CA ARG A 219 4.04 -1.92 23.15
C ARG A 219 4.80 -3.22 22.87
N PRO A 220 5.93 -3.48 23.53
CA PRO A 220 6.73 -4.68 23.29
C PRO A 220 5.97 -5.99 23.48
N ASN A 221 4.87 -6.04 24.23
CA ASN A 221 4.06 -7.24 24.47
C ASN A 221 2.78 -7.32 23.62
N SER A 222 2.61 -6.45 22.62
CA SER A 222 1.43 -6.47 21.76
C SER A 222 1.57 -7.49 20.62
N LYS A 223 0.44 -7.82 19.97
CA LYS A 223 0.43 -8.70 18.79
C LYS A 223 1.22 -8.10 17.62
N GLU A 224 1.14 -6.78 17.45
CA GLU A 224 1.91 -6.05 16.43
C GLU A 224 3.42 -6.18 16.67
N ALA A 225 3.86 -6.12 17.93
CA ALA A 225 5.27 -6.33 18.26
C ALA A 225 5.74 -7.77 17.99
N GLU A 226 4.87 -8.76 18.19
CA GLU A 226 5.16 -10.14 17.82
C GLU A 226 5.29 -10.32 16.29
N GLU A 227 4.42 -9.68 15.52
CA GLU A 227 4.48 -9.66 14.06
C GLU A 227 5.78 -9.01 13.55
N ILE A 228 6.16 -7.87 14.13
CA ILE A 228 7.43 -7.17 13.85
C ILE A 228 8.63 -8.07 14.18
N ARG A 229 8.59 -8.81 15.29
CA ARG A 229 9.68 -9.72 15.65
C ARG A 229 9.87 -10.83 14.63
N LYS A 230 8.77 -11.43 14.16
CA LYS A 230 8.77 -12.48 13.13
C LYS A 230 9.22 -11.99 11.76
N THR A 231 8.89 -10.74 11.42
CA THR A 231 9.27 -10.11 10.15
C THR A 231 10.79 -10.03 10.01
N GLU A 232 11.33 -10.38 8.86
CA GLU A 232 12.77 -10.29 8.57
C GLU A 232 13.08 -9.19 7.56
N VAL A 233 12.17 -9.00 6.59
CA VAL A 233 12.29 -8.02 5.51
C VAL A 233 11.11 -7.05 5.56
N ILE A 234 11.41 -5.74 5.49
CA ILE A 234 10.40 -4.69 5.40
C ILE A 234 10.57 -3.96 4.07
N ILE A 235 9.55 -4.02 3.22
CA ILE A 235 9.47 -3.26 1.96
C ILE A 235 8.60 -2.04 2.18
N TRP A 236 9.13 -0.86 1.90
CA TRP A 236 8.42 0.41 2.04
C TRP A 236 8.43 1.17 0.71
N ASP A 237 7.27 1.23 0.04
CA ASP A 237 7.07 1.98 -1.19
C ASP A 237 6.63 3.44 -0.95
N GLU A 238 6.93 4.32 -1.91
CA GLU A 238 6.74 5.77 -1.81
C GLU A 238 7.38 6.38 -0.55
N ALA A 239 8.56 5.89 -0.19
CA ALA A 239 9.33 6.35 0.96
C ALA A 239 9.69 7.85 0.89
N PRO A 240 10.07 8.45 -0.28
CA PRO A 240 10.37 9.89 -0.38
C PRO A 240 9.24 10.83 0.04
N MET A 241 7.98 10.39 0.01
CA MET A 241 6.84 11.18 0.48
C MET A 241 6.77 11.27 2.01
N ALA A 242 7.48 10.38 2.71
CA ALA A 242 7.52 10.36 4.16
C ALA A 242 8.59 11.34 4.68
N PRO A 243 8.27 12.14 5.71
CA PRO A 243 9.27 12.94 6.38
C PRO A 243 10.29 12.04 7.08
N SER A 244 11.54 12.50 7.19
CA SER A 244 12.66 11.80 7.81
C SER A 244 12.35 11.30 9.22
N TYR A 245 11.62 12.09 10.01
CA TYR A 245 11.22 11.71 11.36
C TYR A 245 10.24 10.52 11.40
N ALA A 246 9.50 10.22 10.32
CA ALA A 246 8.73 8.98 10.23
C ALA A 246 9.64 7.76 10.15
N LEU A 247 10.71 7.86 9.36
CA LEU A 247 11.73 6.80 9.26
C LEU A 247 12.44 6.62 10.61
N ASN A 248 12.78 7.72 11.29
CA ASN A 248 13.40 7.70 12.61
C ASN A 248 12.48 7.04 13.66
N ALA A 249 11.19 7.37 13.66
CA ALA A 249 10.22 6.77 14.58
C ALA A 249 10.10 5.24 14.37
N VAL A 250 10.16 4.78 13.12
CA VAL A 250 10.18 3.35 12.79
C VAL A 250 11.49 2.71 13.23
N ASP A 251 12.65 3.33 12.99
CA ASP A 251 13.96 2.82 13.44
C ASP A 251 14.00 2.63 14.97
N ILE A 252 13.61 3.66 15.73
CA ILE A 252 13.53 3.59 17.20
C ILE A 252 12.63 2.43 17.64
N LEU A 253 11.42 2.35 17.08
CA LEU A 253 10.48 1.28 17.37
C LEU A 253 11.09 -0.11 17.13
N LEU A 254 11.72 -0.31 15.98
CA LEU A 254 12.28 -1.60 15.61
C LEU A 254 13.47 -1.98 16.50
N ARG A 255 14.34 -1.03 16.84
CA ARG A 255 15.43 -1.26 17.81
C ARG A 255 14.90 -1.67 19.18
N ASP A 256 13.84 -1.00 19.65
CA ASP A 256 13.22 -1.27 20.95
C ASP A 256 12.52 -2.64 20.97
N ILE A 257 11.73 -2.98 19.95
CA ILE A 257 11.01 -4.26 19.87
C ILE A 257 11.97 -5.44 19.73
N MET A 258 13.03 -5.26 18.96
CA MET A 258 14.03 -6.29 18.71
C MET A 258 15.07 -6.38 19.83
N ASN A 259 15.20 -5.33 20.66
CA ASN A 259 16.27 -5.16 21.62
C ASN A 259 17.67 -5.30 20.97
N ILE A 260 17.83 -4.69 19.78
CA ILE A 260 19.05 -4.72 18.98
C ILE A 260 19.39 -3.28 18.59
N ASN A 261 20.56 -2.79 19.02
CA ASN A 261 21.05 -1.45 18.69
C ASN A 261 21.77 -1.41 17.32
N ALA A 262 21.12 -1.94 16.29
CA ALA A 262 21.52 -1.84 14.90
C ALA A 262 20.40 -1.13 14.13
N PRO A 263 20.67 -0.49 12.97
CA PRO A 263 19.64 0.14 12.16
C PRO A 263 18.44 -0.80 11.96
N PHE A 264 17.26 -0.25 12.23
CA PHE A 264 15.96 -0.91 12.11
C PHE A 264 15.87 -2.22 12.89
N GLY A 265 16.52 -2.32 14.04
CA GLY A 265 16.52 -3.53 14.88
C GLY A 265 17.14 -4.74 14.16
N GLY A 266 18.01 -4.51 13.17
CA GLY A 266 18.66 -5.56 12.40
C GLY A 266 17.84 -6.11 11.22
N LYS A 267 16.64 -5.56 10.95
CA LYS A 267 15.81 -5.98 9.82
C LYS A 267 16.43 -5.56 8.49
N ILE A 268 16.11 -6.29 7.42
CA ILE A 268 16.43 -5.87 6.06
C ILE A 268 15.40 -4.84 5.63
N MET A 269 15.86 -3.62 5.37
CA MET A 269 15.01 -2.53 4.90
C MET A 269 15.16 -2.35 3.39
N ILE A 270 14.04 -2.36 2.68
CA ILE A 270 13.98 -2.05 1.24
C ILE A 270 13.05 -0.86 1.09
N LEU A 271 13.63 0.34 1.05
CA LEU A 271 12.89 1.56 0.74
C LEU A 271 12.82 1.74 -0.77
N GLY A 272 11.75 2.38 -1.21
CA GLY A 272 11.44 2.50 -2.62
C GLY A 272 10.78 3.83 -2.94
N GLY A 273 11.09 4.40 -4.09
CA GLY A 273 10.36 5.58 -4.57
C GLY A 273 11.11 6.37 -5.63
N ASP A 274 10.69 7.62 -5.78
CA ASP A 274 11.27 8.55 -6.72
C ASP A 274 11.34 9.94 -6.08
N PHE A 275 12.55 10.45 -5.84
CA PHE A 275 12.74 11.77 -5.24
C PHE A 275 12.33 12.93 -6.16
N ARG A 276 12.07 12.66 -7.44
CA ARG A 276 11.54 13.65 -8.38
C ARG A 276 10.02 13.81 -8.29
N GLN A 277 9.37 12.97 -7.48
CA GLN A 277 7.95 13.08 -7.19
C GLN A 277 7.71 14.00 -5.98
N VAL A 278 6.60 13.81 -5.28
CA VAL A 278 6.15 14.68 -4.21
C VAL A 278 7.00 14.49 -2.96
N LEU A 279 7.65 15.56 -2.51
CA LEU A 279 8.34 15.64 -1.21
C LEU A 279 7.33 15.58 -0.04
N PRO A 280 7.81 15.40 1.21
CA PRO A 280 6.92 15.37 2.37
C PRO A 280 6.03 16.62 2.45
N VAL A 281 4.72 16.41 2.64
CA VAL A 281 3.76 17.52 2.65
C VAL A 281 3.73 18.15 4.05
N ILE A 282 4.40 19.29 4.21
CA ILE A 282 4.36 20.10 5.44
C ILE A 282 3.68 21.43 5.14
N ARG A 283 2.62 21.76 5.91
CA ARG A 283 1.86 22.99 5.71
C ARG A 283 2.74 24.20 6.01
N PHE A 284 2.73 25.16 5.08
CA PHE A 284 3.46 26.43 5.18
C PHE A 284 4.99 26.30 5.29
N ALA A 285 5.55 25.14 4.97
CA ALA A 285 7.00 24.95 4.96
C ALA A 285 7.66 25.65 3.77
N SER A 286 8.78 26.30 4.05
CA SER A 286 9.74 26.78 3.07
C SER A 286 10.43 25.63 2.35
N ARG A 287 11.05 25.92 1.20
CA ARG A 287 11.86 24.93 0.45
C ARG A 287 12.97 24.33 1.31
N SER A 288 13.63 25.14 2.15
CA SER A 288 14.68 24.68 3.07
C SER A 288 14.14 23.71 4.12
N GLU A 289 12.96 23.98 4.68
CA GLU A 289 12.33 23.07 5.64
C GLU A 289 11.95 21.74 4.99
N LEU A 290 11.40 21.76 3.77
CA LEU A 290 11.09 20.55 3.00
C LEU A 290 12.33 19.69 2.72
N VAL A 291 13.47 20.32 2.39
CA VAL A 291 14.74 19.60 2.21
C VAL A 291 15.21 19.03 3.54
N ALA A 292 15.14 19.78 4.64
CA ALA A 292 15.57 19.34 5.97
C ALA A 292 14.78 18.12 6.47
N VAL A 293 13.49 18.02 6.13
CA VAL A 293 12.66 16.86 6.48
C VAL A 293 12.70 15.73 5.45
N SER A 294 13.43 15.88 4.34
CA SER A 294 13.52 14.81 3.34
C SER A 294 14.31 13.62 3.85
N LEU A 295 14.05 12.42 3.33
CA LEU A 295 14.79 11.22 3.71
C LEU A 295 16.32 11.36 3.50
N LYS A 296 16.76 12.08 2.46
CA LYS A 296 18.19 12.31 2.18
C LYS A 296 18.90 13.12 3.26
N SER A 297 18.14 13.90 4.05
CA SER A 297 18.65 14.68 5.17
C SER A 297 18.62 13.92 6.50
N SER A 298 18.09 12.68 6.52
CA SER A 298 18.09 11.83 7.71
C SER A 298 19.48 11.26 7.98
N ASP A 299 19.87 11.19 9.26
CA ASP A 299 21.04 10.42 9.70
C ASP A 299 20.91 8.91 9.44
N LEU A 300 19.74 8.40 9.04
CA LEU A 300 19.61 7.00 8.63
C LEU A 300 19.99 6.78 7.16
N TRP A 301 20.07 7.86 6.37
CA TRP A 301 20.26 7.77 4.92
C TRP A 301 21.59 7.11 4.54
N HIS A 302 22.67 7.35 5.31
CA HIS A 302 23.99 6.78 5.00
C HIS A 302 24.06 5.25 5.13
N TYR A 303 23.07 4.61 5.77
CA TYR A 303 22.99 3.14 5.78
C TYR A 303 22.46 2.57 4.46
N PHE A 304 21.78 3.36 3.64
CA PHE A 304 21.10 2.88 2.44
C PHE A 304 22.05 2.73 1.24
N LYS A 305 22.19 1.51 0.73
CA LYS A 305 22.74 1.26 -0.61
C LYS A 305 21.68 1.65 -1.65
N VAL A 306 21.97 2.67 -2.44
CA VAL A 306 21.08 3.13 -3.52
C VAL A 306 21.27 2.25 -4.75
N MET A 307 20.15 1.78 -5.31
CA MET A 307 20.09 0.97 -6.52
C MET A 307 19.17 1.66 -7.53
N HIS A 308 19.68 1.95 -8.73
CA HIS A 308 18.97 2.75 -9.72
C HIS A 308 18.34 1.87 -10.80
N LEU A 309 17.04 2.03 -11.03
CA LEU A 309 16.31 1.46 -12.15
C LEU A 309 16.16 2.51 -13.25
N HIS A 310 16.77 2.30 -14.40
CA HIS A 310 16.78 3.29 -15.49
C HIS A 310 15.76 2.95 -16.58
N GLN A 311 15.54 1.67 -16.83
CA GLN A 311 14.69 1.23 -17.93
C GLN A 311 13.21 1.51 -17.65
N ASN A 312 12.59 2.37 -18.45
CA ASN A 312 11.15 2.58 -18.43
C ASN A 312 10.43 1.40 -19.10
N MET A 313 9.51 0.79 -18.37
CA MET A 313 8.73 -0.38 -18.81
C MET A 313 7.31 -0.01 -19.25
N ARG A 314 6.91 1.25 -19.08
CA ARG A 314 5.56 1.76 -19.39
C ARG A 314 5.51 2.48 -20.74
N THR A 315 6.62 3.04 -21.19
CA THR A 315 6.74 3.77 -22.46
C THR A 315 6.63 2.80 -23.64
N GLY A 316 5.68 3.05 -24.54
CA GLY A 316 5.50 2.28 -25.78
C GLY A 316 6.39 2.78 -26.94
N PRO A 317 6.45 2.05 -28.07
CA PRO A 317 7.14 2.51 -29.27
C PRO A 317 6.60 3.87 -29.73
N GLY A 318 7.48 4.86 -29.87
CA GLY A 318 7.12 6.23 -30.26
C GLY A 318 6.93 7.23 -29.12
N GLU A 319 6.92 6.79 -27.86
CA GLU A 319 6.79 7.68 -26.68
C GLU A 319 8.15 8.02 -26.02
N GLU A 320 9.25 7.60 -26.64
CA GLU A 320 10.61 7.69 -26.09
C GLU A 320 11.07 9.15 -25.90
N GLU A 321 10.75 10.04 -26.84
CA GLU A 321 11.11 11.46 -26.74
C GLU A 321 10.40 12.12 -25.57
N PHE A 322 9.11 11.83 -25.37
CA PHE A 322 8.34 12.35 -24.26
C PHE A 322 8.84 11.79 -22.92
N SER A 323 9.17 10.50 -22.86
CA SER A 323 9.75 9.88 -21.68
C SER A 323 11.10 10.51 -21.30
N LYS A 324 11.98 10.77 -22.27
CA LYS A 324 13.24 11.50 -22.06
C LYS A 324 13.00 12.94 -21.59
N TRP A 325 12.00 13.62 -22.15
CA TRP A 325 11.61 14.97 -21.72
C TRP A 325 11.11 14.99 -20.27
N LEU A 326 10.27 14.03 -19.87
CA LEU A 326 9.78 13.89 -18.49
C LEU A 326 10.92 13.66 -17.49
N ILE A 327 11.95 12.89 -17.87
CA ILE A 327 13.14 12.71 -17.02
C ILE A 327 13.89 14.03 -16.85
N LYS A 328 14.12 14.78 -17.94
CA LYS A 328 14.77 16.11 -17.87
C LYS A 328 13.96 17.09 -17.01
N LEU A 329 12.64 17.06 -17.13
CA LEU A 329 11.73 17.84 -16.29
C LEU A 329 11.93 17.48 -14.81
N GLY A 330 11.86 16.19 -14.47
CA GLY A 330 12.04 15.71 -13.09
C GLY A 330 13.42 16.03 -12.51
N ASN A 331 14.47 16.05 -13.34
CA ASN A 331 15.82 16.41 -12.92
C ASN A 331 16.05 17.94 -12.80
N GLY A 332 15.10 18.77 -13.24
CA GLY A 332 15.26 20.22 -13.28
C GLY A 332 16.26 20.70 -14.34
N GLU A 333 16.45 19.92 -15.41
CA GLU A 333 17.39 20.22 -16.50
C GLU A 333 16.77 21.07 -17.62
N LEU A 334 15.45 21.27 -17.58
CA LEU A 334 14.74 22.09 -18.56
C LEU A 334 14.86 23.57 -18.22
N ALA A 335 15.05 24.40 -19.24
CA ALA A 335 15.01 25.85 -19.08
C ALA A 335 13.58 26.28 -18.70
N SER A 336 13.46 27.08 -17.64
CA SER A 336 12.23 27.76 -17.28
C SER A 336 12.28 29.23 -17.74
N ASN A 337 11.12 29.82 -17.98
CA ASN A 337 11.01 31.26 -18.21
C ASN A 337 11.06 32.04 -16.88
N GLU A 338 10.91 33.36 -16.96
CA GLU A 338 10.92 34.29 -15.81
C GLU A 338 9.81 34.01 -14.78
N TYR A 339 8.82 33.18 -15.14
CA TYR A 339 7.67 32.80 -14.33
C TYR A 339 7.73 31.34 -13.83
N ASP A 340 8.90 30.69 -13.92
CA ASP A 340 9.08 29.25 -13.59
C ASP A 340 8.23 28.30 -14.47
N GLU A 341 7.80 28.74 -15.65
CA GLU A 341 7.04 27.91 -16.59
C GLU A 341 7.98 27.19 -17.57
N ILE A 342 7.57 25.99 -18.00
CA ILE A 342 8.36 25.11 -18.87
C ILE A 342 7.56 24.87 -20.16
N GLU A 343 8.22 25.02 -21.31
CA GLU A 343 7.60 24.77 -22.62
C GLU A 343 7.37 23.26 -22.82
N LEU A 344 6.13 22.90 -23.17
CA LEU A 344 5.77 21.52 -23.51
C LEU A 344 6.36 21.15 -24.88
N PRO A 345 6.85 19.91 -25.04
CA PRO A 345 7.38 19.47 -26.32
C PRO A 345 6.24 19.36 -27.33
N ARG A 346 6.51 19.71 -28.59
CA ARG A 346 5.52 19.69 -29.68
C ARG A 346 4.90 18.31 -29.94
N SER A 347 5.53 17.24 -29.47
CA SER A 347 5.00 15.88 -29.50
C SER A 347 3.79 15.67 -28.56
N CYS A 348 3.51 16.62 -27.65
CA CYS A 348 2.41 16.57 -26.70
C CYS A 348 1.21 17.45 -27.09
N THR A 349 1.32 18.21 -28.18
CA THR A 349 0.29 19.09 -28.76
C THR A 349 -0.10 18.58 -30.13
#